data_AF-A0A7V2WDR9-F1
#
_entry.id   AF-A0A7V2WDR9-F1
#
_cell.length_a   1.000
_cell.length_b   1.000
_cell.length_c   1.000
_cell.angle_alpha   90.00
_cell.angle_beta   90.00
_cell.angle_gamma   90.00
#
_symmetry.space_group_name_H-M   'P 1'
#
loop_
_entity.id
_entity.type
_entity.pdbx_description
1 polymer ?
#
loop_
_entity_poly.entity_id
_entity_poly.type
_entity_poly.pdbx_seq_one_letter_code
_entity_poly.pdbx_strand_id
1 'polypeptide(L)' 'MTSNDFQSFISQLRQSLSQPLPGPEAWKAMIPPTRKELLRQHPNNEKAKPSAVLILFYPSGKDIRFVLIRRAVYNGVHSG' A
#
# COMPACT_ATOMS: atom_id res chain seq x y z
N MET A 1 18.30 -14.24 8.25
CA MET A 1 16.88 -14.51 8.45
C MET A 1 16.74 -15.98 8.26
N THR A 2 16.34 -16.67 9.31
CA THR A 2 16.04 -18.08 9.21
C THR A 2 14.66 -18.24 8.55
N SER A 3 14.37 -19.44 8.03
CA SER A 3 13.01 -19.76 7.57
C SER A 3 11.96 -19.51 8.65
N ASN A 4 12.33 -19.67 9.93
CA ASN A 4 11.45 -19.48 11.08
C ASN A 4 11.09 -18.00 11.31
N ASP A 5 12.05 -17.08 11.10
CA ASP A 5 11.83 -15.63 11.25
C ASP A 5 10.80 -15.13 10.24
N PHE A 6 10.89 -15.59 8.98
CA PHE A 6 9.96 -15.18 7.93
C PHE A 6 8.54 -15.74 8.18
N GLN A 7 8.42 -16.97 8.68
CA GLN A 7 7.13 -17.53 9.09
C GLN A 7 6.50 -16.78 10.28
N SER A 8 7.32 -16.31 11.22
CA SER A 8 6.87 -15.46 12.32
C SER A 8 6.32 -14.13 11.79
N PHE A 9 7.02 -13.48 10.85
CA PHE A 9 6.52 -12.29 10.17
C PHE A 9 5.18 -12.53 9.47
N ILE A 10 5.04 -13.61 8.70
CA ILE A 10 3.78 -13.95 8.02
C ILE A 10 2.64 -14.13 9.03
N SER A 11 2.91 -14.81 10.15
CA SER A 11 1.91 -15.04 11.20
C SER A 11 1.46 -13.73 11.85
N GLN A 12 2.40 -12.85 12.19
CA GLN A 12 2.09 -11.53 12.74
C GLN A 12 1.29 -10.68 11.74
N LEU A 13 1.69 -10.66 10.47
CA LEU A 13 0.98 -9.92 9.42
C LEU A 13 -0.45 -10.42 9.25
N ARG A 14 -0.67 -11.74 9.23
CA ARG A 14 -2.02 -12.34 9.18
C ARG A 14 -2.88 -11.91 10.37
N GLN A 15 -2.30 -11.91 11.57
CA GLN A 15 -3.01 -11.47 12.78
C GLN A 15 -3.36 -9.98 12.72
N SER A 16 -2.46 -9.12 12.24
CA SER A 16 -2.76 -7.70 12.06
C SER A 16 -3.86 -7.46 11.03
N LEU A 17 -3.83 -8.19 9.91
CA LEU A 17 -4.83 -8.08 8.85
C LEU A 17 -6.20 -8.66 9.24
N SER A 18 -6.28 -9.48 10.29
CA SER A 18 -7.56 -9.97 10.83
C SER A 18 -8.26 -8.95 11.73
N GLN A 19 -7.59 -7.85 12.10
CA GLN A 19 -8.17 -6.74 12.84
C GLN A 19 -8.76 -5.70 11.88
N PRO A 20 -9.62 -4.77 12.36
CA PRO A 20 -10.11 -3.68 11.54
C PRO A 20 -8.96 -2.89 10.91
N LEU A 21 -8.98 -2.80 9.57
CA LEU A 21 -7.95 -2.07 8.84
C LEU A 21 -8.07 -0.58 9.12
N PRO A 22 -6.97 0.15 9.35
CA PRO A 22 -7.00 1.58 9.68
C PRO A 22 -7.35 2.49 8.48
N GLY A 23 -7.88 1.92 7.39
CA GLY A 23 -7.95 2.48 6.04
C GLY A 23 -8.13 4.00 5.97
N PRO A 24 -9.28 4.57 6.41
CA PRO A 24 -9.52 6.01 6.32
C PRO A 24 -8.56 6.86 7.15
N GLU A 25 -8.22 6.46 8.38
CA GLU A 25 -7.35 7.25 9.27
C GLU A 25 -5.89 7.18 8.84
N ALA A 26 -5.40 5.99 8.49
CA ALA A 26 -4.07 5.81 7.92
C ALA A 26 -3.94 6.59 6.60
N TRP A 27 -4.95 6.51 5.73
CA TRP A 27 -4.98 7.30 4.51
C TRP A 27 -4.92 8.79 4.81
N LYS A 28 -5.80 9.35 5.65
CA LYS A 28 -5.80 10.78 6.04
C LYS A 28 -4.44 11.29 6.53
N ALA A 29 -3.68 10.45 7.22
CA ALA A 29 -2.33 10.77 7.69
C ALA A 29 -1.30 10.83 6.55
N MET A 30 -1.47 10.01 5.51
CA MET A 30 -0.54 9.91 4.37
C MET A 30 -0.89 10.82 3.18
N ILE A 31 -2.11 11.36 3.09
CA ILE A 31 -2.51 12.15 1.91
C ILE A 31 -1.78 13.50 1.87
N PRO A 32 -1.31 13.94 0.68
CA PRO A 32 -0.75 15.27 0.51
C PRO A 32 -1.77 16.37 0.89
N PRO A 33 -1.36 17.50 1.50
CA PRO A 33 -2.28 18.57 1.89
C PRO A 33 -3.23 19.02 0.77
N THR A 34 -2.72 19.11 -0.46
CA THR A 34 -3.50 19.46 -1.67
C THR A 34 -4.64 18.50 -1.98
N ARG A 35 -4.53 17.23 -1.59
CA ARG A 35 -5.56 16.21 -1.81
C ARG A 35 -6.76 16.39 -0.87
N LYS A 36 -6.59 17.02 0.31
CA LYS A 36 -7.67 17.25 1.28
C LYS A 36 -8.73 18.20 0.72
N GLU A 37 -8.28 19.24 0.01
CA GLU A 37 -9.18 20.22 -0.61
C GLU A 37 -9.96 19.60 -1.78
N LEU A 38 -9.29 18.80 -2.62
CA LEU A 38 -9.95 18.07 -3.72
C LEU A 38 -11.06 17.11 -3.24
N LEU A 39 -10.92 16.52 -2.05
CA LEU A 39 -11.94 15.63 -1.48
C LEU A 39 -13.18 16.38 -1.00
N ARG A 40 -13.01 17.62 -0.52
CA ARG A 40 -14.13 18.49 -0.17
C ARG A 40 -14.91 18.91 -1.42
N GLN A 41 -14.21 19.15 -2.51
CA GLN A 41 -14.80 19.56 -3.79
C GLN A 41 -15.48 18.41 -4.54
N HIS A 42 -15.01 17.17 -4.35
CA HIS A 42 -15.55 15.96 -4.98
C HIS A 42 -15.80 14.86 -3.95
N PRO A 43 -16.87 14.97 -3.15
CA PRO A 43 -17.17 14.02 -2.08
C PRO A 43 -17.68 12.65 -2.60
N ASN A 44 -18.06 12.58 -3.88
CA ASN A 44 -18.81 11.45 -4.39
C ASN A 44 -17.90 10.34 -4.96
N ASN A 45 -17.71 9.27 -4.17
CA ASN A 45 -16.88 8.12 -4.53
C ASN A 45 -17.62 7.05 -5.35
N GLU A 46 -18.92 7.21 -5.62
CA GLU A 46 -19.75 6.23 -6.33
C GLU A 46 -19.25 5.90 -7.75
N LYS A 47 -18.45 6.78 -8.35
CA LYS A 47 -17.84 6.59 -9.68
C LYS A 47 -16.42 6.05 -9.65
N ALA A 48 -15.87 5.75 -8.47
CA ALA A 48 -14.50 5.25 -8.36
C ALA A 48 -14.37 3.89 -9.06
N LYS A 49 -13.36 3.74 -9.92
CA LYS A 49 -13.06 2.45 -10.54
C LYS A 49 -12.43 1.52 -9.49
N PRO A 50 -12.92 0.29 -9.34
CA PRO A 50 -12.27 -0.71 -8.49
C PRO A 50 -10.82 -0.92 -8.92
N SER A 51 -9.92 -0.99 -7.95
CA SER A 51 -8.49 -1.23 -8.17
C SER A 51 -7.88 -1.92 -6.96
N ALA A 52 -6.73 -2.56 -7.17
CA ALA A 52 -5.97 -3.25 -6.12
C ALA A 52 -4.47 -3.01 -6.31
N VAL A 53 -3.72 -3.16 -5.23
CA VAL A 53 -2.25 -3.09 -5.20
C VAL A 53 -1.72 -4.36 -4.56
N LEU A 54 -0.66 -4.93 -5.13
CA LEU A 54 0.08 -6.05 -4.54
C LEU A 54 1.33 -5.53 -3.85
N ILE A 55 1.54 -5.93 -2.60
CA ILE A 55 2.82 -5.81 -1.90
C ILE A 55 3.36 -7.22 -1.70
N LEU A 56 4.35 -7.60 -2.50
CA LEU A 56 4.96 -8.93 -2.46
C LEU A 56 6.18 -8.93 -1.54
N PHE A 57 6.04 -9.49 -0.34
CA PHE A 57 7.13 -9.69 0.61
C PHE A 57 7.86 -11.02 0.36
N TYR A 58 9.19 -11.00 0.45
CA TYR A 58 10.04 -12.18 0.33
C TYR A 58 11.29 -12.08 1.22
N PRO A 59 11.83 -13.21 1.68
CA PRO A 59 13.07 -13.22 2.46
C PRO A 59 14.28 -13.01 1.54
N SER A 60 15.22 -12.17 1.96
CA SER A 60 16.47 -11.90 1.25
C SER A 60 17.63 -11.84 2.24
N GLY A 61 18.35 -12.95 2.39
CA GLY A 61 19.46 -13.07 3.34
C GLY A 61 19.01 -12.85 4.79
N LYS A 62 19.35 -11.68 5.36
CA LYS A 62 18.93 -11.28 6.71
C LYS A 62 17.73 -10.33 6.76
N ASP A 63 17.18 -9.94 5.61
CA ASP A 63 16.11 -8.94 5.52
C ASP A 63 14.81 -9.52 4.93
N ILE A 64 13.68 -8.88 5.25
CA ILE A 64 12.43 -9.02 4.48
C ILE A 64 12.40 -7.86 3.50
N ARG A 65 12.23 -8.18 2.22
CA ARG A 65 12.16 -7.17 1.16
C ARG A 65 10.81 -7.26 0.47
N PHE A 66 10.45 -6.20 -0.23
CA PHE A 66 9.34 -6.22 -1.17
C PHE A 66 9.78 -5.61 -2.49
N VAL A 67 9.07 -5.96 -3.56
CA VAL A 67 9.38 -5.47 -4.91
C VAL A 67 8.63 -4.17 -5.19
N LEU A 68 9.33 -3.27 -5.87
CA LEU A 68 8.77 -2.08 -6.48
C LEU A 68 8.82 -2.24 -8.00
N ILE A 69 7.88 -1.61 -8.69
CA ILE A 69 7.90 -1.52 -10.15
C ILE A 69 8.40 -0.15 -10.56
N ARG A 70 9.17 -0.11 -11.64
CA ARG A 70 9.42 1.12 -12.41
C ARG A 70 8.39 1.17 -13.52
N ARG A 71 7.67 2.28 -13.67
CA ARG A 71 6.67 2.40 -14.74
C ARG A 71 7.38 2.71 -16.05
N ALA A 72 6.75 2.36 -17.17
CA ALA A 72 7.23 2.75 -18.47
C ALA A 72 7.36 4.27 -18.56
N VAL A 73 8.29 4.76 -19.38
CA VAL A 73 8.38 6.18 -19.69
C VAL A 73 7.32 6.52 -20.74
N TYR A 74 6.45 7.48 -20.45
CA TYR A 74 5.42 7.97 -21.36
C TYR A 74 5.02 9.40 -20.99
N ASN A 75 4.26 10.08 -21.86
CA ASN A 75 3.76 11.42 -21.55
C ASN A 75 2.59 11.33 -20.53
N GLY A 76 2.91 11.21 -19.24
CA GLY A 76 1.91 11.18 -18.17
C GLY A 76 2.53 11.32 -16.78
N VAL A 77 1.71 11.75 -15.81
CA VAL A 77 2.11 12.15 -14.44
C VAL A 77 2.68 11.03 -13.56
N HIS A 78 2.66 9.79 -14.04
CA HIS A 78 3.20 8.62 -13.35
C HIS A 78 4.25 7.87 -14.18
N SER A 79 4.85 8.54 -15.16
CA SER A 79 5.92 8.00 -15.98
C SER A 79 7.23 7.93 -15.20
N GLY A 80 7.96 6.82 -15.34
CA GLY A 80 9.29 6.60 -14.75
C GLY A 80 9.31 5.74 -13.50
#